data_AF-A0A1F3T477-F1
#
_entry.id   AF-A0A1F3T477-F1
#
_cell.length_a   1.000
_cell.length_b   1.000
_cell.length_c   1.000
_cell.angle_alpha   90.00
_cell.angle_beta   90.00
_cell.angle_gamma   90.00
#
_symmetry.space_group_name_H-M   'P 1'
#
loop_
_entity.id
_entity.type
_entity.pdbx_description
1 polymer ?
#
loop_
_entity_poly.entity_id
_entity_poly.type
_entity_poly.pdbx_seq_one_letter_code
_entity_poly.pdbx_strand_id
1 'polypeptide(L)'
;MKVNDKAYQEEKLAYDKELKALKKRNNHLVTNHQKNLNQVKDHNQLELDQQRGLQEKRKLDLHDQKKAELAEFLDQHQQTIDKYRSNLHQTKQILDEAEKNYTQTSQDKILQKQIENDDLITSSANRAQERVVEIANAGNLQASEIQNDIENQKNQIRTKQNLLALENGGRNKTDLNQTSRDFVEKRNFVSKEYENHLKFLEKSQKDHLQDVDRKHLIVKQQQLNTNQQELQNIEKKYQQVLKDTHNRYANKIAQMNKENQIVLNNVKDVFTKQINQIKEQQIDTKTVLNHRSQDTFYQMLDINPQIEDLGKEYLISVKVPEHEKEGVLLTPSERKIRLSFSRRFEDRIPTLQGFNQSGRSENSLQEFTVQDILDTTKVTQTYQDGVLMFKVAKK
;
A
#
# COMPACT_ATOMS: atom_id res chain seq x y z
N MET A 1 26.14 33.38 -52.15
CA MET A 1 24.98 32.48 -51.95
C MET A 1 23.87 33.30 -51.30
N LYS A 2 22.85 33.70 -52.05
CA LYS A 2 21.65 34.31 -51.48
C LYS A 2 20.75 33.16 -51.04
N VAL A 3 20.67 32.92 -49.73
CA VAL A 3 19.71 31.97 -49.17
C VAL A 3 18.32 32.47 -49.56
N ASN A 4 17.48 31.57 -50.07
CA ASN A 4 16.15 31.88 -50.55
C ASN A 4 15.25 32.16 -49.33
N ASP A 5 15.21 33.41 -48.87
CA ASP A 5 14.50 33.88 -47.67
C ASP A 5 13.03 33.43 -47.61
N LYS A 6 12.40 33.22 -48.78
CA LYS A 6 11.03 32.73 -48.89
C LYS A 6 10.87 31.29 -48.39
N ALA A 7 11.80 30.41 -48.75
CA ALA A 7 11.77 29.01 -48.33
C ALA A 7 12.02 28.86 -46.82
N TYR A 8 12.92 29.68 -46.26
CA TYR A 8 13.18 29.71 -44.83
C TYR A 8 11.97 30.22 -44.02
N GLN A 9 11.26 31.23 -44.53
CA GLN A 9 10.03 31.74 -43.91
C GLN A 9 8.90 30.69 -43.92
N GLU A 10 8.73 29.94 -45.01
CA GLU A 10 7.74 28.86 -45.11
C GLU A 10 8.05 27.68 -44.18
N GLU A 11 9.32 27.28 -44.09
CA GLU A 11 9.76 26.20 -43.20
C GLU A 11 9.60 26.58 -41.72
N LYS A 12 9.91 27.84 -41.36
CA LYS A 12 9.67 28.37 -40.01
C LYS A 12 8.18 28.39 -39.66
N LEU A 13 7.32 28.76 -40.61
CA LEU A 13 5.87 28.75 -40.43
C LEU A 13 5.31 27.33 -40.27
N ALA A 14 5.84 26.35 -41.00
CA ALA A 14 5.50 24.94 -40.85
C ALA A 14 5.92 24.41 -39.46
N TYR A 15 7.15 24.73 -39.03
CA TYR A 15 7.67 24.36 -37.72
C TYR A 15 6.84 24.97 -36.57
N ASP A 16 6.49 26.25 -36.64
CA ASP A 16 5.66 26.90 -35.62
C ASP A 16 4.24 26.30 -35.55
N LYS A 17 3.70 25.86 -36.68
CA LYS A 17 2.39 25.19 -36.77
C LYS A 17 2.43 23.81 -36.13
N GLU A 18 3.51 23.06 -36.37
CA GLU A 18 3.75 21.76 -35.74
C GLU A 18 3.97 21.90 -34.24
N LEU A 19 4.76 22.90 -33.80
CA LEU A 19 5.01 23.19 -32.39
C LEU A 19 3.72 23.58 -31.65
N LYS A 20 2.84 24.36 -32.29
CA LYS A 20 1.48 24.65 -31.77
C LYS A 20 0.62 23.39 -31.66
N ALA A 21 0.63 22.52 -32.67
CA ALA A 21 -0.12 21.27 -32.64
C ALA A 21 0.38 20.34 -31.51
N LEU A 22 1.69 20.28 -31.32
CA LEU A 22 2.34 19.48 -30.29
C LEU A 22 2.04 20.01 -28.89
N LYS A 23 2.10 21.33 -28.67
CA LYS A 23 1.64 21.97 -27.42
C LYS A 23 0.17 21.68 -27.13
N LYS A 24 -0.71 21.74 -28.15
CA LYS A 24 -2.14 21.46 -28.00
C LYS A 24 -2.37 19.99 -27.61
N ARG A 25 -1.67 19.05 -28.25
CA ARG A 25 -1.72 17.61 -27.92
C ARG A 25 -1.21 17.34 -26.51
N ASN A 26 -0.11 17.99 -26.10
CA ASN A 26 0.45 17.83 -24.77
C ASN A 26 -0.49 18.37 -23.69
N ASN A 27 -1.09 19.55 -23.91
CA ASN A 27 -2.11 20.09 -23.00
C ASN A 27 -3.33 19.16 -22.91
N HIS A 28 -3.76 18.54 -24.01
CA HIS A 28 -4.85 17.56 -23.99
C HIS A 28 -4.49 16.31 -23.16
N LEU A 29 -3.27 15.80 -23.30
CA LEU A 29 -2.76 14.69 -22.50
C LEU A 29 -2.70 15.04 -21.01
N VAL A 30 -2.19 16.22 -20.67
CA VAL A 30 -2.17 16.71 -19.28
C VAL A 30 -3.59 16.83 -18.73
N THR A 31 -4.53 17.37 -19.51
CA THR A 31 -5.93 17.50 -19.08
C THR A 31 -6.59 16.13 -18.87
N ASN A 32 -6.33 15.16 -19.74
CA ASN A 32 -6.82 13.79 -19.59
C ASN A 32 -6.18 13.08 -18.40
N HIS A 33 -4.87 13.25 -18.17
CA HIS A 33 -4.23 12.73 -16.97
C HIS A 33 -4.79 13.35 -15.69
N GLN A 34 -5.06 14.67 -15.69
CA GLN A 34 -5.68 15.34 -14.56
C GLN A 34 -7.08 14.78 -14.27
N LYS A 35 -7.89 14.54 -15.31
CA LYS A 35 -9.21 13.90 -15.18
C LYS A 35 -9.10 12.49 -14.62
N ASN A 36 -8.20 11.65 -15.15
CA ASN A 36 -8.00 10.29 -14.66
C ASN A 36 -7.52 10.29 -13.20
N LEU A 37 -6.65 11.23 -12.83
CA LEU A 37 -6.12 11.35 -11.48
C LEU A 37 -7.22 11.79 -10.50
N ASN A 38 -8.11 12.68 -10.91
CA ASN A 38 -9.29 13.03 -10.12
C ASN A 38 -10.26 11.85 -9.98
N GLN A 39 -10.52 11.09 -11.06
CA GLN A 39 -11.35 9.88 -10.99
C GLN A 39 -10.79 8.82 -10.02
N VAL A 40 -9.47 8.62 -10.03
CA VAL A 40 -8.81 7.70 -9.08
C VAL A 40 -8.92 8.21 -7.65
N LYS A 41 -8.78 9.53 -7.43
CA LYS A 41 -8.98 10.14 -6.11
C LYS A 41 -10.42 9.96 -5.61
N ASP A 42 -11.41 10.22 -6.45
CA ASP A 42 -12.82 10.08 -6.12
C ASP A 42 -13.16 8.62 -5.82
N HIS A 43 -12.63 7.68 -6.60
CA HIS A 43 -12.81 6.25 -6.36
C HIS A 43 -12.20 5.79 -5.03
N ASN A 44 -10.95 6.18 -4.74
CA ASN A 44 -10.29 5.85 -3.48
C ASN A 44 -11.00 6.49 -2.29
N GLN A 45 -11.52 7.70 -2.43
CA GLN A 45 -12.29 8.36 -1.38
C GLN A 45 -13.59 7.61 -1.09
N LEU A 46 -14.28 7.15 -2.14
CA LEU A 46 -15.51 6.37 -2.02
C LEU A 46 -15.26 5.00 -1.37
N GLU A 47 -14.18 4.30 -1.70
CA GLU A 47 -13.78 3.06 -1.02
C GLU A 47 -13.46 3.32 0.47
N LEU A 48 -12.78 4.43 0.77
CA LEU A 48 -12.42 4.79 2.13
C LEU A 48 -13.65 5.09 2.99
N ASP A 49 -14.64 5.77 2.42
CA ASP A 49 -15.93 6.05 3.08
C ASP A 49 -16.77 4.76 3.25
N GLN A 50 -16.74 3.85 2.28
CA GLN A 50 -17.36 2.52 2.43
C GLN A 50 -16.71 1.70 3.55
N GLN A 51 -15.37 1.69 3.65
CA GLN A 51 -14.69 1.01 4.74
C GLN A 51 -15.01 1.63 6.10
N ARG A 52 -15.09 2.97 6.19
CA ARG A 52 -15.53 3.67 7.40
C ARG A 52 -16.95 3.26 7.80
N GLY A 53 -17.89 3.25 6.86
CA GLY A 53 -19.26 2.81 7.12
C GLY A 53 -19.35 1.34 7.59
N LEU A 54 -18.54 0.45 7.01
CA LEU A 54 -18.44 -0.95 7.46
C LEU A 54 -17.87 -1.08 8.88
N GLN A 55 -16.86 -0.27 9.21
CA GLN A 55 -16.27 -0.24 10.56
C GLN A 55 -17.26 0.31 11.60
N GLU A 56 -17.99 1.38 11.27
CA GLU A 56 -19.04 1.92 12.14
C GLU A 56 -20.17 0.91 12.38
N LYS A 57 -20.61 0.23 11.31
CA LYS A 57 -21.62 -0.84 11.43
C LYS A 57 -21.14 -1.97 12.33
N ARG A 58 -19.91 -2.46 12.16
CA ARG A 58 -19.32 -3.47 13.06
C ARG A 58 -19.25 -3.00 14.51
N LYS A 59 -18.94 -1.73 14.74
CA LYS A 59 -18.88 -1.15 16.09
C LYS A 59 -20.27 -1.11 16.73
N LEU A 60 -21.30 -0.76 15.97
CA LEU A 60 -22.70 -0.81 16.40
C LEU A 60 -23.15 -2.23 16.70
N ASP A 61 -22.90 -3.18 15.79
CA ASP A 61 -23.25 -4.59 15.99
C ASP A 61 -22.59 -5.16 17.26
N LEU A 62 -21.33 -4.81 17.51
CA LEU A 62 -20.58 -5.26 18.70
C LEU A 62 -21.07 -4.56 19.98
N HIS A 63 -21.50 -3.30 19.89
CA HIS A 63 -22.15 -2.61 20.99
C HIS A 63 -23.49 -3.25 21.34
N ASP A 64 -24.31 -3.60 20.34
CA ASP A 64 -25.60 -4.22 20.54
C ASP A 64 -25.48 -5.65 21.09
N GLN A 65 -24.48 -6.42 20.63
CA GLN A 65 -24.12 -7.70 21.23
C GLN A 65 -23.76 -7.56 22.71
N LYS A 66 -22.87 -6.63 23.06
CA LYS A 66 -22.51 -6.39 24.47
C LYS A 66 -23.69 -5.92 25.31
N LYS A 67 -24.60 -5.14 24.73
CA LYS A 67 -25.82 -4.70 25.41
C LYS A 67 -26.77 -5.87 25.67
N ALA A 68 -26.88 -6.80 24.72
CA ALA A 68 -27.66 -8.03 24.88
C ALA A 68 -27.04 -8.95 25.95
N GLU A 69 -25.72 -9.17 25.91
CA GLU A 69 -24.99 -9.93 26.94
C GLU A 69 -25.16 -9.31 28.34
N LEU A 70 -25.09 -7.98 28.45
CA LEU A 70 -25.31 -7.28 29.72
C LEU A 70 -26.76 -7.44 30.20
N ALA A 71 -27.74 -7.39 29.30
CA ALA A 71 -29.14 -7.60 29.65
C ALA A 71 -29.39 -9.03 30.14
N GLU A 72 -28.81 -10.04 29.48
CA GLU A 72 -28.90 -11.43 29.90
C GLU A 72 -28.22 -11.67 31.26
N PHE A 73 -27.05 -11.08 31.47
CA PHE A 73 -26.35 -11.10 32.75
C PHE A 73 -27.18 -10.46 33.88
N LEU A 74 -27.81 -9.31 33.62
CA LEU A 74 -28.70 -8.65 34.58
C LEU A 74 -29.93 -9.52 34.90
N ASP A 75 -30.51 -10.18 33.90
CA ASP A 75 -31.65 -11.08 34.11
C ASP A 75 -31.27 -12.30 34.98
N GLN A 76 -30.13 -12.93 34.71
CA GLN A 76 -29.60 -14.03 35.54
C GLN A 76 -29.37 -13.60 37.00
N HIS A 77 -28.83 -12.40 37.20
CA HIS A 77 -28.64 -11.84 38.54
C HIS A 77 -29.97 -11.52 39.23
N GLN A 78 -30.94 -10.98 38.50
CA GLN A 78 -32.28 -10.72 39.02
C GLN A 78 -32.98 -12.01 39.45
N GLN A 79 -32.93 -13.07 38.63
CA GLN A 79 -33.45 -14.39 38.99
C GLN A 79 -32.76 -14.95 40.25
N THR A 80 -31.46 -14.72 40.40
CA THR A 80 -30.71 -15.14 41.59
C THR A 80 -31.13 -14.37 42.84
N ILE A 81 -31.33 -13.06 42.73
CA ILE A 81 -31.87 -12.22 43.80
C ILE A 81 -33.28 -12.69 44.20
N ASP A 82 -34.14 -13.02 43.25
CA ASP A 82 -35.50 -13.47 43.53
C ASP A 82 -35.52 -14.85 44.20
N LYS A 83 -34.58 -15.75 43.84
CA LYS A 83 -34.35 -17.00 44.59
C LYS A 83 -33.92 -16.73 46.03
N TYR A 84 -32.99 -15.80 46.27
CA TYR A 84 -32.58 -15.45 47.62
C TYR A 84 -33.72 -14.83 48.44
N ARG A 85 -34.55 -13.97 47.82
CA ARG A 85 -35.75 -13.42 48.46
C ARG A 85 -36.75 -14.50 48.85
N SER A 86 -37.00 -15.46 47.95
CA SER A 86 -37.88 -16.61 48.23
C SER A 86 -37.35 -17.46 49.39
N ASN A 87 -36.06 -17.80 49.38
CA ASN A 87 -35.44 -18.57 50.45
C ASN A 87 -35.48 -17.82 51.79
N LEU A 88 -35.25 -16.51 51.78
CA LEU A 88 -35.35 -15.68 52.99
C LEU A 88 -36.78 -15.65 53.53
N HIS A 89 -37.78 -15.57 52.65
CA HIS A 89 -39.18 -15.63 53.05
C HIS A 89 -39.55 -16.98 53.68
N GLN A 90 -39.14 -18.08 53.06
CA GLN A 90 -39.33 -19.44 53.62
C GLN A 90 -38.63 -19.60 54.97
N THR A 91 -37.38 -19.14 55.08
CA THR A 91 -36.63 -19.20 56.34
C THR A 91 -37.33 -18.40 57.44
N LYS A 92 -37.88 -17.23 57.10
CA LYS A 92 -38.64 -16.42 58.05
C LYS A 92 -39.92 -17.12 58.51
N GLN A 93 -40.67 -17.75 57.61
CA GLN A 93 -41.87 -18.52 57.97
C GLN A 93 -41.53 -19.69 58.92
N ILE A 94 -40.45 -20.43 58.66
CA ILE A 94 -39.99 -21.51 59.54
C ILE A 94 -39.60 -20.97 60.91
N LEU A 95 -38.95 -19.81 60.97
CA LEU A 95 -38.56 -19.17 62.22
C LEU A 95 -39.78 -18.73 63.03
N ASP A 96 -40.75 -18.07 62.39
CA ASP A 96 -41.99 -17.60 63.03
C ASP A 96 -42.80 -18.79 63.60
N GLU A 97 -42.83 -19.93 62.88
CA GLU A 97 -43.50 -21.16 63.33
C GLU A 97 -42.77 -21.82 64.51
N ALA A 98 -41.43 -21.83 64.48
CA ALA A 98 -40.61 -22.32 65.59
C ALA A 98 -40.77 -21.47 66.86
N GLU A 99 -40.83 -20.14 66.71
CA GLU A 99 -41.04 -19.21 67.82
C GLU A 99 -42.42 -19.41 68.48
N LYS A 100 -43.46 -19.60 67.66
CA LYS A 100 -44.82 -19.91 68.14
C LYS A 100 -44.87 -21.25 68.89
N ASN A 101 -44.23 -22.29 68.37
CA ASN A 101 -44.17 -23.59 69.04
C ASN A 101 -43.41 -23.53 70.38
N TYR A 102 -42.33 -22.75 70.44
CA TYR A 102 -41.54 -22.59 71.66
C TYR A 102 -42.32 -21.85 72.75
N THR A 103 -42.97 -20.74 72.40
CA THR A 103 -43.77 -19.95 73.35
C THR A 103 -44.94 -20.76 73.93
N GLN A 104 -45.62 -21.55 73.10
CA GLN A 104 -46.72 -22.40 73.55
C GLN A 104 -46.24 -23.52 74.49
N THR A 105 -45.14 -24.19 74.14
CA THR A 105 -44.54 -25.24 74.99
C THR A 105 -44.03 -24.69 76.34
N SER A 106 -43.56 -23.43 76.35
CA SER A 106 -43.10 -22.77 77.57
C SER A 106 -44.25 -22.45 78.54
N GLN A 107 -45.38 -21.96 78.01
CA GLN A 107 -46.56 -21.63 78.81
C GLN A 107 -47.19 -22.88 79.45
N ASP A 108 -47.28 -23.98 78.71
CA ASP A 108 -47.85 -25.24 79.22
C ASP A 108 -47.05 -25.80 80.42
N LYS A 109 -45.72 -25.68 80.38
CA LYS A 109 -44.84 -26.12 81.48
C LYS A 109 -44.97 -25.25 82.74
N ILE A 110 -45.27 -23.96 82.59
CA ILE A 110 -45.48 -23.05 83.73
C ILE A 110 -46.81 -23.40 84.41
N LEU A 111 -47.87 -23.64 83.63
CA LEU A 111 -49.19 -24.00 84.17
C LEU A 111 -49.16 -25.33 84.92
N GLN A 112 -48.44 -26.33 84.40
CA GLN A 112 -48.32 -27.64 85.04
C GLN A 112 -47.63 -27.59 86.41
N LYS A 113 -46.63 -26.70 86.59
CA LYS A 113 -45.95 -26.51 87.88
C LYS A 113 -46.76 -25.76 88.92
N GLN A 114 -47.74 -24.95 88.50
CA GLN A 114 -48.62 -24.24 89.44
C GLN A 114 -49.65 -25.21 90.05
N ILE A 115 -50.15 -26.17 89.25
CA ILE A 115 -51.11 -27.19 89.72
C ILE A 115 -50.49 -28.13 90.76
N GLU A 116 -49.22 -28.53 90.61
CA GLU A 116 -48.54 -29.43 91.55
C GLU A 116 -48.25 -28.80 92.94
N ASN A 117 -48.27 -27.47 93.04
CA ASN A 117 -47.93 -26.75 94.28
C ASN A 117 -49.16 -26.46 95.16
N ASP A 118 -50.35 -26.37 94.56
CA ASP A 118 -51.60 -26.10 95.29
C ASP A 118 -52.18 -27.36 95.99
N ASP A 119 -51.84 -28.56 95.51
CA ASP A 119 -52.28 -29.83 96.12
C ASP A 119 -51.58 -30.15 97.45
N LEU A 120 -50.39 -29.62 97.69
CA LEU A 120 -49.59 -29.87 98.91
C LEU A 120 -50.01 -28.99 100.11
N ILE A 121 -50.56 -27.80 99.86
CA ILE A 121 -50.94 -26.84 100.91
C ILE A 121 -52.27 -27.23 101.57
N THR A 122 -53.16 -27.92 100.85
CA THR A 122 -54.54 -28.21 101.30
C THR A 122 -54.63 -29.41 102.27
N SER A 123 -53.62 -30.27 102.35
CA SER A 123 -53.64 -31.48 103.18
C SER A 123 -53.09 -31.30 104.61
N SER A 124 -52.40 -30.19 104.90
CA SER A 124 -51.73 -29.95 106.20
C SER A 124 -52.49 -29.03 107.16
N ALA A 125 -53.48 -28.27 106.67
CA ALA A 125 -54.21 -27.28 107.48
C ALA A 125 -55.34 -27.87 108.37
N ASN A 126 -55.90 -29.03 108.02
CA ASN A 126 -57.11 -29.57 108.68
C ASN A 126 -56.84 -30.48 109.90
N ARG A 127 -55.58 -30.80 110.24
CA ARG A 127 -55.25 -31.69 111.37
C ARG A 127 -54.78 -30.98 112.64
N ALA A 128 -54.64 -29.65 112.63
CA ALA A 128 -54.02 -28.89 113.71
C ALA A 128 -55.02 -28.30 114.75
N GLN A 129 -56.33 -28.29 114.47
CA GLN A 129 -57.28 -27.47 115.24
C GLN A 129 -57.98 -28.20 116.42
N GLU A 130 -57.96 -29.54 116.52
CA GLU A 130 -58.79 -30.28 117.50
C GLU A 130 -58.04 -30.86 118.71
N ARG A 131 -56.72 -30.68 118.84
CA ARG A 131 -55.91 -31.34 119.89
C ARG A 131 -55.32 -30.42 120.98
N VAL A 132 -55.80 -29.18 121.12
CA VAL A 132 -55.12 -28.17 121.94
C VAL A 132 -55.50 -28.17 123.43
N VAL A 133 -56.61 -28.77 123.87
CA VAL A 133 -57.09 -28.56 125.26
C VAL A 133 -56.95 -29.78 126.19
N GLU A 134 -56.90 -31.02 125.70
CA GLU A 134 -56.69 -32.21 126.55
C GLU A 134 -55.20 -32.61 126.71
N ILE A 135 -54.29 -31.99 125.93
CA ILE A 135 -52.84 -32.25 125.92
C ILE A 135 -52.08 -31.47 127.02
N ALA A 136 -52.71 -30.62 127.81
CA ALA A 136 -51.99 -29.82 128.81
C ALA A 136 -51.44 -30.65 130.00
N ASN A 137 -52.13 -31.71 130.42
CA ASN A 137 -51.75 -32.46 131.64
C ASN A 137 -51.21 -33.89 131.38
N ALA A 138 -51.48 -34.49 130.21
CA ALA A 138 -50.78 -35.68 129.71
C ALA A 138 -49.50 -35.33 128.90
N GLY A 139 -49.37 -34.06 128.48
CA GLY A 139 -48.31 -33.58 127.59
C GLY A 139 -46.92 -33.59 128.21
N ASN A 140 -46.75 -33.41 129.52
CA ASN A 140 -45.39 -33.29 130.09
C ASN A 140 -44.60 -34.61 130.10
N LEU A 141 -45.25 -35.78 130.12
CA LEU A 141 -44.56 -37.08 130.08
C LEU A 141 -44.34 -37.55 128.63
N GLN A 142 -45.35 -37.39 127.76
CA GLN A 142 -45.25 -37.70 126.33
C GLN A 142 -44.38 -36.70 125.55
N ALA A 143 -44.28 -35.43 125.99
CA ALA A 143 -43.44 -34.43 125.32
C ALA A 143 -41.99 -34.85 125.29
N SER A 144 -41.46 -35.50 126.33
CA SER A 144 -40.06 -35.93 126.38
C SER A 144 -39.77 -37.09 125.40
N GLU A 145 -40.66 -38.07 125.32
CA GLU A 145 -40.55 -39.18 124.35
C GLU A 145 -40.72 -38.67 122.91
N ILE A 146 -41.70 -37.79 122.68
CA ILE A 146 -41.92 -37.13 121.39
C ILE A 146 -40.73 -36.23 121.02
N GLN A 147 -40.05 -35.57 121.97
CA GLN A 147 -38.88 -34.75 121.69
C GLN A 147 -37.69 -35.59 121.20
N ASN A 148 -37.49 -36.76 121.82
CA ASN A 148 -36.48 -37.72 121.36
C ASN A 148 -36.83 -38.33 120.00
N ASP A 149 -38.09 -38.66 119.75
CA ASP A 149 -38.54 -39.14 118.43
C ASP A 149 -38.48 -38.06 117.36
N ILE A 150 -38.77 -36.80 117.71
CA ILE A 150 -38.61 -35.65 116.82
C ILE A 150 -37.14 -35.42 116.50
N GLU A 151 -36.22 -35.47 117.47
CA GLU A 151 -34.79 -35.32 117.20
C GLU A 151 -34.24 -36.51 116.39
N ASN A 152 -34.70 -37.73 116.64
CA ASN A 152 -34.37 -38.89 115.81
C ASN A 152 -34.90 -38.76 114.37
N GLN A 153 -36.16 -38.36 114.19
CA GLN A 153 -36.74 -38.11 112.87
C GLN A 153 -36.08 -36.92 112.17
N LYS A 154 -35.74 -35.86 112.88
CA LYS A 154 -35.03 -34.69 112.35
C LYS A 154 -33.62 -35.06 111.91
N ASN A 155 -32.94 -35.93 112.66
CA ASN A 155 -31.65 -36.48 112.27
C ASN A 155 -31.78 -37.41 111.05
N GLN A 156 -32.82 -38.24 110.97
CA GLN A 156 -33.11 -39.07 109.78
C GLN A 156 -33.48 -38.23 108.54
N ILE A 157 -34.23 -37.15 108.71
CA ILE A 157 -34.57 -36.22 107.62
C ILE A 157 -33.32 -35.47 107.16
N ARG A 158 -32.47 -35.01 108.09
CA ARG A 158 -31.19 -34.35 107.76
C ARG A 158 -30.24 -35.29 107.04
N THR A 159 -30.10 -36.54 107.50
CA THR A 159 -29.27 -37.53 106.80
C THR A 159 -29.83 -37.83 105.42
N LYS A 160 -31.15 -38.01 105.27
CA LYS A 160 -31.80 -38.22 103.96
C LYS A 160 -31.64 -37.02 103.02
N GLN A 161 -31.78 -35.78 103.52
CA GLN A 161 -31.55 -34.56 102.74
C GLN A 161 -30.09 -34.43 102.32
N ASN A 162 -29.13 -34.72 103.21
CA ASN A 162 -27.71 -34.71 102.87
C ASN A 162 -27.36 -35.80 101.85
N LEU A 163 -28.00 -36.98 101.94
CA LEU A 163 -27.82 -38.08 100.98
C LEU A 163 -28.37 -37.70 99.60
N LEU A 164 -29.56 -37.09 99.54
CA LEU A 164 -30.14 -36.57 98.30
C LEU A 164 -29.30 -35.42 97.71
N ALA A 165 -28.74 -34.53 98.54
CA ALA A 165 -27.86 -33.47 98.08
C ALA A 165 -26.53 -34.02 97.53
N LEU A 166 -25.97 -35.07 98.15
CA LEU A 166 -24.79 -35.77 97.67
C LEU A 166 -25.06 -36.55 96.37
N GLU A 167 -26.19 -37.24 96.28
CA GLU A 167 -26.61 -37.95 95.05
C GLU A 167 -26.87 -36.97 93.90
N ASN A 168 -27.57 -35.87 94.16
CA ASN A 168 -27.82 -34.84 93.15
C ASN A 168 -26.53 -34.11 92.76
N GLY A 169 -25.62 -33.86 93.72
CA GLY A 169 -24.29 -33.30 93.43
C GLY A 169 -23.43 -34.24 92.59
N GLY A 170 -23.50 -35.54 92.85
CA GLY A 170 -22.84 -36.58 92.06
C GLY A 170 -23.39 -36.67 90.63
N ARG A 171 -24.71 -36.72 90.48
CA ARG A 171 -25.40 -36.75 89.17
C ARG A 171 -25.14 -35.49 88.36
N ASN A 172 -25.25 -34.31 88.97
CA ASN A 172 -24.95 -33.06 88.29
C ASN A 172 -23.49 -33.00 87.81
N LYS A 173 -22.54 -33.55 88.57
CA LYS A 173 -21.14 -33.61 88.17
C LYS A 173 -20.90 -34.61 87.03
N THR A 174 -21.57 -35.76 87.03
CA THR A 174 -21.47 -36.71 85.91
C THR A 174 -22.09 -36.15 84.63
N ASP A 175 -23.25 -35.51 84.74
CA ASP A 175 -23.95 -34.92 83.60
C ASP A 175 -23.17 -33.73 83.03
N LEU A 176 -22.57 -32.90 83.90
CA LEU A 176 -21.70 -31.79 83.48
C LEU A 176 -20.42 -32.28 82.81
N ASN A 177 -19.82 -33.37 83.29
CA ASN A 177 -18.67 -33.99 82.64
C ASN A 177 -19.04 -34.62 81.29
N GLN A 178 -20.21 -35.26 81.19
CA GLN A 178 -20.68 -35.86 79.95
C GLN A 178 -20.99 -34.80 78.91
N THR A 179 -21.75 -33.77 79.26
CA THR A 179 -22.02 -32.62 78.37
C THR A 179 -20.74 -31.90 77.95
N SER A 180 -19.75 -31.77 78.83
CA SER A 180 -18.43 -31.21 78.46
C SER A 180 -17.67 -32.10 77.48
N ARG A 181 -17.73 -33.43 77.62
CA ARG A 181 -17.11 -34.36 76.66
C ARG A 181 -17.81 -34.29 75.31
N ASP A 182 -19.13 -34.36 75.29
CA ASP A 182 -19.95 -34.28 74.08
C ASP A 182 -19.69 -32.97 73.33
N PHE A 183 -19.55 -31.86 74.06
CA PHE A 183 -19.21 -30.56 73.47
C PHE A 183 -17.82 -30.58 72.82
N VAL A 184 -16.81 -31.13 73.49
CA VAL A 184 -15.45 -31.23 72.95
C VAL A 184 -15.41 -32.13 71.71
N GLU A 185 -16.09 -33.27 71.75
CA GLU A 185 -16.20 -34.19 70.61
C GLU A 185 -16.91 -33.52 69.42
N LYS A 186 -18.04 -32.85 69.66
CA LYS A 186 -18.77 -32.13 68.61
C LYS A 186 -17.94 -30.98 68.04
N ARG A 187 -17.22 -30.24 68.88
CA ARG A 187 -16.30 -29.17 68.43
C ARG A 187 -15.20 -29.74 67.55
N ASN A 188 -14.57 -30.84 67.97
CA ASN A 188 -13.49 -31.47 67.20
C ASN A 188 -14.01 -32.04 65.87
N PHE A 189 -15.21 -32.62 65.87
CA PHE A 189 -15.87 -33.10 64.66
C PHE A 189 -16.14 -31.96 63.67
N VAL A 190 -16.75 -30.87 64.14
CA VAL A 190 -17.02 -29.68 63.30
C VAL A 190 -15.70 -29.06 62.80
N SER A 191 -14.67 -28.98 63.64
CA SER A 191 -13.35 -28.50 63.23
C SER A 191 -12.75 -29.35 62.11
N LYS A 192 -12.86 -30.68 62.22
CA LYS A 192 -12.35 -31.61 61.21
C LYS A 192 -13.14 -31.51 59.90
N GLU A 193 -14.46 -31.41 59.96
CA GLU A 193 -15.31 -31.18 58.80
C GLU A 193 -14.95 -29.86 58.09
N TYR A 194 -14.73 -28.80 58.86
CA TYR A 194 -14.31 -27.51 58.31
C TYR A 194 -12.93 -27.57 57.67
N GLU A 195 -11.95 -28.24 58.29
CA GLU A 195 -10.63 -28.46 57.69
C GLU A 195 -10.70 -29.28 56.40
N ASN A 196 -11.53 -30.33 56.38
CA ASN A 196 -11.74 -31.14 55.17
C ASN A 196 -12.40 -30.32 54.06
N HIS A 197 -13.37 -29.47 54.40
CA HIS A 197 -14.01 -28.57 53.46
C HIS A 197 -13.02 -27.54 52.89
N LEU A 198 -12.18 -26.95 53.73
CA LEU A 198 -11.10 -26.05 53.28
C LEU A 198 -10.13 -26.75 52.33
N LYS A 199 -9.66 -27.95 52.69
CA LYS A 199 -8.77 -28.74 51.81
C LYS A 199 -9.42 -29.08 50.48
N PHE A 200 -10.72 -29.42 50.49
CA PHE A 200 -11.48 -29.66 49.27
C PHE A 200 -11.57 -28.40 48.39
N LEU A 201 -11.83 -27.26 49.01
CA LEU A 201 -11.94 -25.97 48.31
C LEU A 201 -10.59 -25.52 47.73
N GLU A 202 -9.50 -25.67 48.48
CA GLU A 202 -8.13 -25.43 48.00
C GLU A 202 -7.77 -26.34 46.82
N LYS A 203 -8.09 -27.64 46.92
CA LYS A 203 -7.85 -28.59 45.84
C LYS A 203 -8.67 -28.23 44.60
N SER A 204 -9.95 -27.92 44.77
CA SER A 204 -10.83 -27.52 43.66
C SER A 204 -10.35 -26.24 42.98
N GLN A 205 -9.90 -25.24 43.75
CA GLN A 205 -9.30 -24.02 43.19
C GLN A 205 -8.00 -24.31 42.43
N LYS A 206 -7.13 -25.16 42.99
CA LYS A 206 -5.88 -25.56 42.33
C LYS A 206 -6.15 -26.29 41.01
N ASP A 207 -7.09 -27.23 41.01
CA ASP A 207 -7.48 -27.98 39.82
C ASP A 207 -8.09 -27.04 38.76
N HIS A 208 -8.89 -26.06 39.17
CA HIS A 208 -9.43 -25.04 38.28
C HIS A 208 -8.34 -24.14 37.67
N LEU A 209 -7.39 -23.66 38.48
CA LEU A 209 -6.26 -22.88 37.99
C LEU A 209 -5.43 -23.66 36.96
N GLN A 210 -5.16 -24.94 37.23
CA GLN A 210 -4.43 -25.80 36.28
C GLN A 210 -5.19 -26.00 34.96
N ASP A 211 -6.52 -26.15 35.01
CA ASP A 211 -7.34 -26.25 33.80
C ASP A 211 -7.34 -24.95 32.98
N VAL A 212 -7.45 -23.81 33.67
CA VAL A 212 -7.36 -22.47 33.05
C VAL A 212 -5.98 -22.26 32.40
N ASP A 213 -4.90 -22.58 33.09
CA ASP A 213 -3.54 -22.49 32.56
C ASP A 213 -3.34 -23.39 31.33
N ARG A 214 -3.86 -24.63 31.38
CA ARG A 214 -3.81 -25.56 30.25
C ARG A 214 -4.57 -25.02 29.05
N LYS A 215 -5.77 -24.47 29.26
CA LYS A 215 -6.57 -23.83 28.20
C LYS A 215 -5.84 -22.63 27.60
N HIS A 216 -5.28 -21.76 28.43
CA HIS A 216 -4.47 -20.62 27.97
C HIS A 216 -3.26 -21.07 27.15
N LEU A 217 -2.57 -22.15 27.55
CA LEU A 217 -1.44 -22.69 26.80
C LEU A 217 -1.88 -23.21 25.42
N ILE A 218 -3.01 -23.91 25.35
CA ILE A 218 -3.57 -24.39 24.07
C ILE A 218 -3.92 -23.22 23.15
N VAL A 219 -4.61 -22.20 23.66
CA VAL A 219 -4.98 -21.00 22.89
C VAL A 219 -3.73 -20.28 22.39
N LYS A 220 -2.71 -20.10 23.26
CA LYS A 220 -1.43 -19.49 22.89
C LYS A 220 -0.72 -20.28 21.78
N GLN A 221 -0.71 -21.61 21.87
CA GLN A 221 -0.10 -22.46 20.86
C GLN A 221 -0.86 -22.40 19.52
N GLN A 222 -2.20 -22.39 19.56
CA GLN A 222 -3.03 -22.22 18.38
C GLN A 222 -2.74 -20.87 17.71
N GLN A 223 -2.68 -19.79 18.48
CA GLN A 223 -2.37 -18.46 17.97
C GLN A 223 -0.97 -18.40 17.33
N LEU A 224 0.04 -19.03 17.94
CA LEU A 224 1.37 -19.13 17.36
C LEU A 224 1.36 -19.87 16.03
N ASN A 225 0.64 -21.00 15.94
CA ASN A 225 0.51 -21.78 14.72
C ASN A 225 -0.22 -20.98 13.61
N THR A 226 -1.31 -20.28 13.95
CA THR A 226 -2.03 -19.42 13.01
C THR A 226 -1.14 -18.30 12.50
N ASN A 227 -0.42 -17.60 13.38
CA ASN A 227 0.51 -16.54 12.99
C ASN A 227 1.63 -17.08 12.07
N GLN A 228 2.15 -18.28 12.35
CA GLN A 228 3.17 -18.90 11.51
C GLN A 228 2.63 -19.26 10.12
N GLN A 229 1.40 -19.76 10.03
CA GLN A 229 0.73 -20.02 8.75
C GLN A 229 0.48 -18.73 7.96
N GLU A 230 0.05 -17.66 8.63
CA GLU A 230 -0.14 -16.35 8.01
C GLU A 230 1.18 -15.80 7.45
N LEU A 231 2.28 -15.90 8.22
CA LEU A 231 3.61 -15.50 7.75
C LEU A 231 4.03 -16.30 6.51
N GLN A 232 3.86 -17.62 6.51
CA GLN A 232 4.16 -18.45 5.33
C GLN A 232 3.29 -18.08 4.12
N ASN A 233 2.02 -17.74 4.33
CA ASN A 233 1.12 -17.31 3.27
C ASN A 233 1.53 -15.94 2.70
N ILE A 234 1.95 -15.01 3.55
CA ILE A 234 2.49 -13.71 3.14
C ILE A 234 3.77 -13.91 2.32
N GLU A 235 4.68 -14.77 2.78
CA GLU A 235 5.92 -15.06 2.06
C GLU A 235 5.66 -15.66 0.67
N LYS A 236 4.75 -16.65 0.58
CA LYS A 236 4.33 -17.23 -0.71
C LYS A 236 3.72 -16.18 -1.64
N LYS A 237 2.84 -15.31 -1.13
CA LYS A 237 2.26 -14.21 -1.92
C LYS A 237 3.35 -13.26 -2.41
N TYR A 238 4.30 -12.91 -1.56
CA TYR A 238 5.42 -12.03 -1.93
C TYR A 238 6.31 -12.67 -3.02
N GLN A 239 6.66 -13.95 -2.88
CA GLN A 239 7.40 -14.68 -3.91
C GLN A 239 6.65 -14.74 -5.25
N GLN A 240 5.32 -14.93 -5.21
CA GLN A 240 4.49 -14.90 -6.41
C GLN A 240 4.48 -13.51 -7.07
N VAL A 241 4.33 -12.45 -6.29
CA VAL A 241 4.42 -11.06 -6.80
C VAL A 241 5.78 -10.80 -7.44
N LEU A 242 6.87 -11.23 -6.81
CA LEU A 242 8.21 -11.12 -7.39
C LEU A 242 8.32 -11.86 -8.72
N LYS A 243 7.80 -13.08 -8.82
CA LYS A 243 7.77 -13.84 -10.07
C LYS A 243 6.95 -13.14 -11.17
N ASP A 244 5.77 -12.63 -10.81
CA ASP A 244 4.89 -11.93 -11.75
C ASP A 244 5.50 -10.61 -12.23
N THR A 245 6.13 -9.85 -11.34
CA THR A 245 6.85 -8.62 -11.71
C THR A 245 8.03 -8.93 -12.63
N HIS A 246 8.82 -9.96 -12.33
CA HIS A 246 9.92 -10.39 -13.19
C HIS A 246 9.41 -10.78 -14.59
N ASN A 247 8.34 -11.57 -14.68
CA ASN A 247 7.73 -11.95 -15.95
C ASN A 247 7.21 -10.74 -16.73
N ARG A 248 6.58 -9.77 -16.06
CA ARG A 248 6.12 -8.51 -16.69
C ARG A 248 7.30 -7.72 -17.26
N TYR A 249 8.41 -7.61 -16.52
CA TYR A 249 9.61 -6.94 -17.01
C TYR A 249 10.25 -7.68 -18.18
N ALA A 250 10.37 -9.00 -18.11
CA ALA A 250 10.89 -9.82 -19.20
C ALA A 250 10.06 -9.66 -20.48
N ASN A 251 8.73 -9.69 -20.36
CA ASN A 251 7.82 -9.47 -21.48
C ASN A 251 7.95 -8.04 -22.05
N LYS A 252 8.06 -7.03 -21.19
CA LYS A 252 8.25 -5.64 -21.61
C LYS A 252 9.56 -5.44 -22.35
N ILE A 253 10.65 -6.02 -21.87
CA ILE A 253 11.97 -5.98 -22.54
C ILE A 253 11.90 -6.69 -23.90
N ALA A 254 11.28 -7.88 -23.95
CA ALA A 254 11.10 -8.60 -25.20
C ALA A 254 10.27 -7.81 -26.23
N GLN A 255 9.20 -7.14 -25.79
CA GLN A 255 8.40 -6.27 -26.63
C GLN A 255 9.20 -5.05 -27.11
N MET A 256 9.90 -4.37 -26.20
CA MET A 256 10.74 -3.22 -26.54
C MET A 256 11.84 -3.58 -27.56
N ASN A 257 12.44 -4.76 -27.42
CA ASN A 257 13.42 -5.26 -28.39
C ASN A 257 12.79 -5.50 -29.78
N LYS A 258 11.57 -6.05 -29.84
CA LYS A 258 10.84 -6.20 -31.10
C LYS A 258 10.52 -4.84 -31.74
N GLU A 259 10.04 -3.89 -30.95
CA GLU A 259 9.75 -2.53 -31.41
C GLU A 259 11.01 -1.82 -31.92
N ASN A 260 12.12 -1.92 -31.18
CA ASN A 260 13.42 -1.37 -31.60
C ASN A 260 13.91 -2.01 -32.90
N GLN A 261 13.74 -3.33 -33.07
CA GLN A 261 14.11 -4.01 -34.30
C GLN A 261 13.30 -3.51 -35.51
N ILE A 262 12.00 -3.24 -35.32
CA ILE A 262 11.14 -2.66 -36.36
C ILE A 262 11.64 -1.25 -36.74
N VAL A 263 11.97 -0.41 -35.76
CA VAL A 263 12.50 0.94 -36.00
C VAL A 263 13.84 0.86 -36.75
N LEU A 264 14.76 -0.01 -36.33
CA LEU A 264 16.05 -0.20 -37.00
C LEU A 264 15.88 -0.65 -38.46
N ASN A 265 14.95 -1.57 -38.72
CA ASN A 265 14.66 -2.01 -40.08
C ASN A 265 14.09 -0.85 -40.93
N ASN A 266 13.16 -0.07 -40.39
CA ASN A 266 12.61 1.10 -41.09
C ASN A 266 13.71 2.13 -41.43
N VAL A 267 14.60 2.39 -40.48
CA VAL A 267 15.75 3.30 -40.69
C VAL A 267 16.68 2.76 -41.76
N LYS A 268 17.00 1.45 -41.72
CA LYS A 268 17.79 0.78 -42.74
C LYS A 268 17.15 0.90 -44.12
N ASP A 269 15.83 0.72 -44.23
CA ASP A 269 15.11 0.81 -45.49
C ASP A 269 15.12 2.23 -46.06
N VAL A 270 14.95 3.25 -45.21
CA VAL A 270 15.06 4.66 -45.60
C VAL A 270 16.47 4.99 -46.10
N PHE A 271 17.51 4.59 -45.38
CA PHE A 271 18.89 4.81 -45.82
C PHE A 271 19.20 4.06 -47.11
N THR A 272 18.72 2.83 -47.27
CA THR A 272 18.91 2.06 -48.50
C THR A 272 18.26 2.77 -49.70
N LYS A 273 17.04 3.31 -49.53
CA LYS A 273 16.37 4.11 -50.56
C LYS A 273 17.15 5.37 -50.91
N GLN A 274 17.64 6.11 -49.92
CA GLN A 274 18.44 7.32 -50.14
C GLN A 274 19.76 7.02 -50.87
N ILE A 275 20.46 5.95 -50.48
CA ILE A 275 21.69 5.51 -51.14
C ILE A 275 21.42 5.16 -52.61
N ASN A 276 20.34 4.43 -52.89
CA ASN A 276 19.97 4.09 -54.25
C ASN A 276 19.61 5.33 -55.09
N GLN A 277 18.86 6.28 -54.52
CA GLN A 277 18.54 7.56 -55.18
C GLN A 277 19.80 8.37 -55.52
N ILE A 278 20.75 8.48 -54.58
CA ILE A 278 22.01 9.18 -54.81
C ILE A 278 22.81 8.46 -55.91
N LYS A 279 22.82 7.12 -55.91
CA LYS A 279 23.51 6.32 -56.92
C LYS A 279 22.90 6.54 -58.31
N GLU A 280 21.57 6.54 -58.42
CA GLU A 280 20.85 6.83 -59.67
C GLU A 280 21.18 8.24 -60.18
N GLN A 281 21.10 9.27 -59.31
CA GLN A 281 21.47 10.64 -59.66
C GLN A 281 22.94 10.78 -60.12
N GLN A 282 23.86 10.04 -59.51
CA GLN A 282 25.26 10.02 -59.94
C GLN A 282 25.45 9.32 -61.29
N ILE A 283 24.68 8.28 -61.58
CA ILE A 283 24.69 7.61 -62.88
C ILE A 283 24.15 8.57 -63.95
N ASP A 284 23.03 9.23 -63.69
CA ASP A 284 22.41 10.19 -64.63
C ASP A 284 23.32 11.37 -64.91
N THR A 285 23.96 11.95 -63.87
CA THR A 285 24.93 13.03 -64.09
C THR A 285 26.16 12.58 -64.86
N LYS A 286 26.69 11.38 -64.60
CA LYS A 286 27.81 10.83 -65.36
C LYS A 286 27.45 10.55 -66.82
N THR A 287 26.26 10.03 -67.10
CA THR A 287 25.82 9.79 -68.49
C THR A 287 25.69 11.11 -69.26
N VAL A 288 25.09 12.14 -68.66
CA VAL A 288 25.02 13.49 -69.26
C VAL A 288 26.41 14.07 -69.52
N LEU A 289 27.34 13.95 -68.56
CA LEU A 289 28.73 14.42 -68.75
C LEU A 289 29.45 13.65 -69.86
N ASN A 290 29.29 12.33 -69.92
CA ASN A 290 29.85 11.51 -70.99
C ASN A 290 29.30 11.94 -72.36
N HIS A 291 27.99 12.13 -72.48
CA HIS A 291 27.38 12.62 -73.72
C HIS A 291 27.91 14.00 -74.14
N ARG A 292 28.08 14.93 -73.19
CA ARG A 292 28.68 16.24 -73.47
C ARG A 292 30.14 16.16 -73.91
N SER A 293 30.93 15.24 -73.34
CA SER A 293 32.34 15.08 -73.73
C SER A 293 32.54 14.53 -75.14
N GLN A 294 31.56 13.78 -75.65
CA GLN A 294 31.59 13.19 -76.99
C GLN A 294 31.05 14.12 -78.08
N ASP A 295 30.36 15.21 -77.69
CA ASP A 295 29.77 16.16 -78.61
C ASP A 295 30.79 17.22 -79.05
N THR A 296 31.03 17.31 -80.36
CA THR A 296 31.94 18.26 -81.01
C THR A 296 31.57 19.71 -80.71
N PHE A 297 30.31 20.03 -80.37
CA PHE A 297 29.88 21.36 -79.94
C PHE A 297 30.55 21.81 -78.62
N TYR A 298 30.92 20.86 -77.74
CA TYR A 298 31.54 21.15 -76.43
C TYR A 298 33.07 20.99 -76.43
N GLN A 299 33.68 20.56 -77.53
CA GLN A 299 35.13 20.45 -77.68
C GLN A 299 35.71 21.82 -78.07
N MET A 300 36.70 22.31 -77.32
CA MET A 300 37.42 23.54 -77.67
C MET A 300 38.31 23.28 -78.90
N LEU A 301 38.24 24.16 -79.89
CA LEU A 301 39.09 24.08 -81.08
C LEU A 301 40.47 24.71 -80.77
N ASP A 302 41.53 23.90 -80.82
CA ASP A 302 42.89 24.41 -80.68
C ASP A 302 43.33 25.12 -81.98
N ILE A 303 43.49 26.44 -81.90
CA ILE A 303 44.03 27.24 -83.00
C ILE A 303 45.54 27.31 -82.83
N ASN A 304 46.29 26.88 -83.85
CA ASN A 304 47.75 26.85 -83.84
C ASN A 304 48.32 27.88 -84.81
N PRO A 305 48.38 29.18 -84.44
CA PRO A 305 48.91 30.20 -85.32
C PRO A 305 50.42 30.04 -85.50
N GLN A 306 50.91 30.36 -86.69
CA GLN A 306 52.34 30.34 -87.02
C GLN A 306 52.85 31.78 -87.12
N ILE A 307 54.03 32.05 -86.58
CA ILE A 307 54.68 33.37 -86.60
C ILE A 307 56.00 33.25 -87.34
N GLU A 308 56.16 34.05 -88.38
CA GLU A 308 57.38 34.13 -89.17
C GLU A 308 57.93 35.56 -89.12
N ASP A 309 59.25 35.69 -88.97
CA ASP A 309 59.94 36.98 -89.00
C ASP A 309 60.49 37.25 -90.40
N LEU A 310 59.96 38.27 -91.08
CA LEU A 310 60.37 38.69 -92.42
C LEU A 310 61.38 39.85 -92.38
N GLY A 311 62.04 40.07 -91.24
CA GLY A 311 63.07 41.08 -91.03
C GLY A 311 62.50 42.46 -90.73
N LYS A 312 61.69 43.03 -91.65
CA LYS A 312 61.03 44.35 -91.48
C LYS A 312 59.62 44.26 -90.88
N GLU A 313 58.99 43.09 -90.98
CA GLU A 313 57.63 42.82 -90.52
C GLU A 313 57.53 41.40 -89.95
N TYR A 314 56.62 41.18 -88.99
CA TYR A 314 56.20 39.85 -88.57
C TYR A 314 54.97 39.42 -89.35
N LEU A 315 54.96 38.18 -89.84
CA LEU A 315 53.82 37.53 -90.47
C LEU A 315 53.20 36.53 -89.51
N ILE A 316 51.93 36.71 -89.18
CA ILE A 316 51.17 35.81 -88.32
C ILE A 316 50.08 35.17 -89.17
N SER A 317 50.15 33.85 -89.34
CA SER A 317 49.17 33.08 -90.13
C SER A 317 48.32 32.18 -89.25
N VAL A 318 47.01 32.19 -89.50
CA VAL A 318 46.01 31.44 -88.74
C VAL A 318 45.07 30.75 -89.71
N LYS A 319 44.91 29.43 -89.61
CA LYS A 319 43.96 28.69 -90.43
C LYS A 319 42.56 28.86 -89.87
N VAL A 320 41.71 29.62 -90.56
CA VAL A 320 40.31 29.87 -90.15
C VAL A 320 39.37 29.85 -91.36
N PRO A 321 38.17 29.24 -91.24
CA PRO A 321 37.14 29.30 -92.27
C PRO A 321 36.69 30.74 -92.56
N GLU A 322 36.20 30.98 -93.77
CA GLU A 322 35.88 32.34 -94.22
C GLU A 322 34.82 33.03 -93.35
N HIS A 323 33.83 32.28 -92.87
CA HIS A 323 32.76 32.81 -92.04
C HIS A 323 33.22 33.16 -90.60
N GLU A 324 34.43 32.76 -90.20
CA GLU A 324 34.98 33.04 -88.87
C GLU A 324 36.06 34.14 -88.91
N LYS A 325 36.42 34.65 -90.10
CA LYS A 325 37.50 35.63 -90.27
C LYS A 325 37.29 36.93 -89.50
N GLU A 326 36.04 37.36 -89.33
CA GLU A 326 35.69 38.58 -88.58
C GLU A 326 35.83 38.40 -87.07
N GLY A 327 35.77 37.17 -86.58
CA GLY A 327 35.95 36.84 -85.16
C GLY A 327 37.41 36.81 -84.71
N VAL A 328 38.37 36.96 -85.64
CA VAL A 328 39.81 36.94 -85.36
C VAL A 328 40.36 38.36 -85.37
N LEU A 329 40.85 38.81 -84.21
CA LEU A 329 41.44 40.14 -84.06
C LEU A 329 42.87 40.01 -83.51
N LEU A 330 43.82 40.64 -84.22
CA LEU A 330 45.20 40.75 -83.79
C LEU A 330 45.47 42.16 -83.29
N THR A 331 45.94 42.28 -82.04
CA THR A 331 46.33 43.54 -81.43
C THR A 331 47.82 43.49 -81.08
N PRO A 332 48.69 44.25 -81.78
CA PRO A 332 50.07 44.39 -81.36
C PRO A 332 50.17 45.36 -80.18
N SER A 333 51.10 45.10 -79.26
CA SER A 333 51.38 45.94 -78.10
C SER A 333 52.86 45.80 -77.73
N GLU A 334 53.67 46.82 -78.02
CA GLU A 334 55.11 46.82 -77.75
C GLU A 334 55.81 45.56 -78.29
N ARG A 335 56.25 44.65 -77.43
CA ARG A 335 56.90 43.36 -77.75
C ARG A 335 55.95 42.16 -77.69
N LYS A 336 54.63 42.41 -77.73
CA LYS A 336 53.60 41.39 -77.61
C LYS A 336 52.63 41.46 -78.76
N ILE A 337 52.24 40.29 -79.25
CA ILE A 337 51.18 40.12 -80.22
C ILE A 337 50.06 39.37 -79.54
N ARG A 338 48.89 39.98 -79.46
CA ARG A 338 47.69 39.36 -78.90
C ARG A 338 46.76 38.96 -80.02
N LEU A 339 46.56 37.67 -80.18
CA LEU A 339 45.54 37.10 -81.07
C LEU A 339 44.32 36.74 -80.22
N SER A 340 43.21 37.41 -80.49
CA SER A 340 41.91 37.08 -79.92
C SER A 340 41.04 36.42 -80.97
N PHE A 341 40.44 35.30 -80.62
CA PHE A 341 39.52 34.55 -81.44
C PHE A 341 38.17 34.45 -80.72
N SER A 342 37.12 34.96 -81.32
CA SER A 342 35.75 34.85 -80.82
C SER A 342 34.89 34.08 -81.81
N ARG A 343 34.33 32.97 -81.35
CA ARG A 343 33.44 32.11 -82.13
C ARG A 343 32.08 32.04 -81.45
N ARG A 344 31.02 32.17 -82.23
CA ARG A 344 29.64 31.99 -81.77
C ARG A 344 29.07 30.74 -82.42
N PHE A 345 28.62 29.82 -81.59
CA PHE A 345 27.85 28.67 -82.01
C PHE A 345 26.38 28.97 -81.74
N GLU A 346 25.57 28.88 -82.78
CA GLU A 346 24.12 28.91 -82.67
C GLU A 346 23.60 27.59 -83.22
N ASP A 347 23.00 26.79 -82.34
CA ASP A 347 22.29 25.58 -82.76
C ASP A 347 20.79 25.77 -82.55
N ARG A 348 20.02 25.36 -83.55
CA ARG A 348 18.56 25.45 -83.57
C ARG A 348 18.00 24.05 -83.68
N ILE A 349 17.52 23.53 -82.55
CA ILE A 349 16.89 22.21 -82.50
C ILE A 349 15.38 22.40 -82.70
N PRO A 350 14.80 21.91 -83.81
CA PRO A 350 13.36 21.96 -84.00
C PRO A 350 12.67 21.00 -83.02
N THR A 351 11.59 21.48 -82.40
CA THR A 351 10.74 20.71 -81.48
C THR A 351 9.28 20.79 -81.94
N LEU A 352 8.43 19.90 -81.43
CA LEU A 352 7.00 19.81 -81.79
C LEU A 352 6.20 21.12 -81.55
N GLN A 353 6.73 22.07 -80.78
CA GLN A 353 6.08 23.34 -80.43
C GLN A 353 6.87 24.59 -80.89
N GLY A 354 8.00 24.44 -81.59
CA GLY A 354 8.85 25.57 -81.99
C GLY A 354 10.31 25.18 -82.20
N PHE A 355 11.25 26.05 -81.85
CA PHE A 355 12.69 25.75 -81.85
C PHE A 355 13.32 26.14 -80.51
N ASN A 356 14.21 25.29 -79.99
CA ASN A 356 15.09 25.65 -78.90
C ASN A 356 16.40 26.17 -79.51
N GLN A 357 16.77 27.41 -79.17
CA GLN A 357 18.04 28.01 -79.59
C GLN A 357 19.04 27.87 -78.45
N SER A 358 20.15 27.17 -78.70
CA SER A 358 21.28 27.15 -77.78
C SER A 358 22.42 27.98 -78.37
N GLY A 359 22.94 28.92 -77.58
CA GLY A 359 24.02 29.81 -77.98
C GLY A 359 25.22 29.59 -77.08
N ARG A 360 26.39 29.30 -77.67
CA ARG A 360 27.67 29.23 -76.96
C ARG A 360 28.65 30.18 -77.62
N SER A 361 29.31 31.02 -76.83
CA SER A 361 30.42 31.83 -77.30
C SER A 361 31.73 31.25 -76.77
N GLU A 362 32.67 30.95 -77.64
CA GLU A 362 34.04 30.62 -77.29
C GLU A 362 34.93 31.84 -77.54
N ASN A 363 35.70 32.23 -76.54
CA ASN A 363 36.71 33.26 -76.67
C ASN A 363 38.07 32.65 -76.30
N SER A 364 38.98 32.60 -77.26
CA SER A 364 40.36 32.18 -77.06
C SER A 364 41.28 33.39 -77.18
N LEU A 365 42.28 33.45 -76.30
CA LEU A 365 43.28 34.50 -76.29
C LEU A 365 44.65 33.85 -76.29
N GLN A 366 45.44 34.14 -77.32
CA GLN A 366 46.82 33.72 -77.40
C GLN A 366 47.72 34.94 -77.45
N GLU A 367 48.73 34.96 -76.59
CA GLU A 367 49.70 36.05 -76.51
C GLU A 367 51.09 35.52 -76.86
N PHE A 368 51.72 36.17 -77.83
CA PHE A 368 53.06 35.84 -78.31
C PHE A 368 54.01 36.96 -77.94
N THR A 369 55.19 36.61 -77.44
CA THR A 369 56.25 37.59 -77.19
C THR A 369 57.19 37.60 -78.39
N VAL A 370 57.45 38.77 -78.94
CA VAL A 370 58.38 39.00 -80.05
C VAL A 370 59.59 39.81 -79.57
N GLN A 371 60.70 39.75 -80.31
CA GLN A 371 61.95 40.39 -79.89
C GLN A 371 61.92 41.92 -80.12
N ASP A 372 61.31 42.34 -81.22
CA ASP A 372 61.29 43.74 -81.66
C ASP A 372 60.06 44.52 -81.17
N ILE A 373 60.18 45.85 -81.15
CA ILE A 373 59.06 46.74 -80.85
C ILE A 373 58.19 46.86 -82.12
N LEU A 374 56.89 46.59 -81.97
CA LEU A 374 55.92 46.60 -83.06
C LEU A 374 55.32 47.99 -83.27
N ASP A 375 55.00 48.35 -84.52
CA ASP A 375 54.21 49.52 -84.87
C ASP A 375 52.72 49.17 -84.83
N THR A 376 51.99 49.77 -83.89
CA THR A 376 50.56 49.51 -83.71
C THR A 376 49.67 50.11 -84.78
N THR A 377 50.19 51.03 -85.60
CA THR A 377 49.43 51.73 -86.64
C THR A 377 49.51 51.04 -88.00
N LYS A 378 50.46 50.11 -88.18
CA LYS A 378 50.75 49.44 -89.46
C LYS A 378 50.51 47.94 -89.35
N VAL A 379 49.25 47.57 -89.19
CA VAL A 379 48.79 46.19 -89.27
C VAL A 379 47.97 46.03 -90.54
N THR A 380 48.42 45.14 -91.43
CA THR A 380 47.64 44.78 -92.64
C THR A 380 47.15 43.35 -92.53
N GLN A 381 45.87 43.16 -92.81
CA GLN A 381 45.21 41.85 -92.77
C GLN A 381 44.88 41.40 -94.21
N THR A 382 45.23 40.16 -94.53
CA THR A 382 44.91 39.53 -95.82
C THR A 382 44.38 38.12 -95.60
N TYR A 383 43.34 37.74 -96.33
CA TYR A 383 42.75 36.41 -96.24
C TYR A 383 42.86 35.71 -97.59
N GLN A 384 43.45 34.51 -97.62
CA GLN A 384 43.61 33.72 -98.83
C GLN A 384 43.55 32.22 -98.52
N ASP A 385 42.77 31.46 -99.28
CA ASP A 385 42.70 29.99 -99.26
C ASP A 385 42.53 29.35 -97.86
N GLY A 386 41.67 29.94 -97.01
CA GLY A 386 41.42 29.40 -95.66
C GLY A 386 42.44 29.83 -94.60
N VAL A 387 43.36 30.73 -94.94
CA VAL A 387 44.41 31.24 -94.05
C VAL A 387 44.27 32.75 -93.92
N LEU A 388 44.12 33.21 -92.68
CA LEU A 388 44.16 34.61 -92.31
C LEU A 388 45.58 35.00 -91.93
N MET A 389 46.13 35.96 -92.66
CA MET A 389 47.49 36.47 -92.46
C MET A 389 47.44 37.92 -91.97
N PHE A 390 48.21 38.19 -90.93
CA PHE A 390 48.45 39.53 -90.41
C PHE A 390 49.92 39.88 -90.61
N LYS A 391 50.19 41.04 -91.19
CA LYS A 391 51.53 41.62 -91.24
C LYS A 391 51.61 42.78 -90.26
N VAL A 392 52.58 42.73 -89.36
CA VAL A 392 52.82 43.75 -88.36
C VAL A 392 54.21 44.32 -88.58
N ALA A 393 54.29 45.62 -88.91
CA ALA A 393 55.58 46.27 -89.11
C ALA A 393 56.37 46.41 -87.80
N LYS A 394 57.69 46.32 -87.89
CA LYS A 394 58.60 46.65 -86.78
C LYS A 394 58.86 48.16 -86.76
N LYS A 395 59.10 48.71 -85.57
CA LYS A 395 59.36 50.14 -85.36
C LYS A 395 60.82 50.52 -85.62
#